data_AF-A0A7S4LD53-F1
#
_entry.id   AF-A0A7S4LD53-F1
#
_cell.length_a   1.000
_cell.length_b   1.000
_cell.length_c   1.000
_cell.angle_alpha   90.00
_cell.angle_beta   90.00
_cell.angle_gamma   90.00
#
_symmetry.space_group_name_H-M   'P 1'
#
loop_
_entity.id
_entity.type
_entity.pdbx_description
1 polymer ?
#
loop_
_entity_poly.entity_id
_entity_poly.type
_entity_poly.pdbx_seq_one_letter_code
_entity_poly.pdbx_strand_id
1 'polypeptide(L)'
;TRHFGDFPAAAQQLVETLDLKDRPVLAYCTGGIRCERATALLQALGCKDVAQLRGGIHRYLEAFPGGGLFEGRNLVFDKRESLAPAEYKMVGKCDLCGQPYDSFASKCRCVHCRVLVLVCPECEDPDGGYLCSEQCPALGGRPK
;
A
#
# COMPACT_ATOMS: atom_id res chain seq x y z
N THR A 1 -4.51 -6.34 7.31
CA THR A 1 -3.54 -7.46 7.41
C THR A 1 -2.16 -6.97 7.01
N ARG A 2 -1.08 -7.61 7.48
CA ARG A 2 0.32 -7.21 7.14
C ARG A 2 0.93 -8.08 6.05
N HIS A 3 0.42 -9.29 5.84
CA HIS A 3 0.83 -10.15 4.74
C HIS A 3 -0.34 -10.41 3.79
N PHE A 4 -0.03 -10.53 2.50
CA PHE A 4 -1.04 -10.86 1.49
C PHE A 4 -1.64 -12.26 1.71
N GLY A 5 -0.88 -13.18 2.30
CA GLY A 5 -1.40 -14.50 2.68
C GLY A 5 -2.53 -14.47 3.72
N ASP A 6 -2.63 -13.40 4.50
CA ASP A 6 -3.72 -13.22 5.47
C ASP A 6 -4.99 -12.63 4.82
N PHE A 7 -4.89 -12.19 3.55
CA PHE A 7 -6.00 -11.55 2.84
C PHE A 7 -7.26 -12.41 2.77
N PRO A 8 -7.22 -13.75 2.59
CA PRO A 8 -8.45 -14.53 2.50
C PRO A 8 -9.37 -14.43 3.73
N ALA A 9 -8.80 -14.54 4.93
CA ALA A 9 -9.56 -14.39 6.17
C ALA A 9 -10.10 -12.96 6.33
N ALA A 10 -9.27 -11.96 6.00
CA ALA A 10 -9.70 -10.56 6.06
C ALA A 10 -10.77 -10.22 5.03
N ALA A 11 -10.75 -10.81 3.84
CA ALA A 11 -11.73 -10.59 2.79
C ALA A 11 -13.11 -11.08 3.24
N GLN A 12 -13.20 -12.27 3.85
CA GLN A 12 -14.45 -12.79 4.43
C GLN A 12 -15.04 -11.80 5.44
N GLN A 13 -14.22 -11.37 6.41
CA GLN A 13 -14.64 -10.39 7.40
C GLN A 13 -15.07 -9.05 6.77
N LEU A 14 -14.35 -8.56 5.76
CA LEU A 14 -14.68 -7.30 5.08
C LEU A 14 -16.01 -7.38 4.33
N VAL A 15 -16.28 -8.50 3.64
CA VAL A 15 -17.53 -8.71 2.91
C VAL A 15 -18.73 -8.64 3.85
N GLU A 16 -18.63 -9.24 5.03
CA GLU A 16 -19.69 -9.22 6.04
C GLU A 16 -19.82 -7.85 6.72
N THR A 17 -18.71 -7.28 7.18
CA THR A 17 -18.72 -6.04 7.99
C THR A 17 -19.07 -4.79 7.19
N LEU A 18 -18.78 -4.75 5.88
CA LEU A 18 -19.04 -3.61 5.01
C LEU A 18 -20.21 -3.83 4.05
N ASP A 19 -20.88 -4.98 4.17
CA ASP A 19 -21.97 -5.43 3.30
C ASP A 19 -21.63 -5.30 1.80
N LEU A 20 -20.52 -5.94 1.40
CA LEU A 20 -19.96 -5.76 0.05
C LEU A 20 -20.69 -6.58 -1.03
N LYS A 21 -21.66 -7.42 -0.68
CA LYS A 21 -22.29 -8.34 -1.63
C LYS A 21 -23.01 -7.61 -2.76
N ASP A 22 -23.68 -6.52 -2.41
CA ASP A 22 -24.51 -5.71 -3.32
C ASP A 22 -23.91 -4.32 -3.61
N ARG A 23 -22.64 -4.09 -3.25
CA ARG A 23 -21.95 -2.81 -3.44
C ARG A 23 -20.89 -2.90 -4.53
N PRO A 24 -20.67 -1.82 -5.31
CA PRO A 24 -19.57 -1.75 -6.26
C PRO A 24 -18.23 -1.77 -5.52
N VAL A 25 -17.33 -2.66 -5.92
CA VAL A 25 -15.97 -2.74 -5.39
C VAL A 25 -14.97 -2.58 -6.52
N LEU A 26 -14.15 -1.53 -6.44
CA LEU A 26 -13.00 -1.34 -7.33
C LEU A 26 -11.70 -1.70 -6.60
N ALA A 27 -11.02 -2.76 -7.06
CA ALA A 27 -9.71 -3.13 -6.55
C ALA A 27 -8.59 -2.56 -7.42
N TYR A 28 -7.54 -2.05 -6.78
CA TYR A 28 -6.32 -1.62 -7.47
C TYR A 28 -5.06 -1.93 -6.66
N CYS A 29 -3.95 -2.10 -7.36
CA CYS A 29 -2.62 -2.24 -6.78
C CYS A 29 -1.59 -1.71 -7.79
N THR A 30 -0.29 -1.73 -7.45
CA THR A 30 0.78 -1.18 -8.29
C THR A 30 0.71 -1.65 -9.75
N GLY A 31 0.57 -2.96 -10.00
CA GLY A 31 0.63 -3.55 -11.34
C GLY A 31 -0.49 -4.56 -11.68
N GLY A 32 -1.56 -4.59 -10.89
CA GLY A 32 -2.75 -5.44 -11.15
C GLY A 32 -2.69 -6.87 -10.60
N ILE A 33 -1.53 -7.53 -10.51
CA ILE A 33 -1.45 -8.97 -10.17
C ILE A 33 -2.09 -9.38 -8.83
N ARG A 34 -2.03 -8.53 -7.81
CA ARG A 34 -2.71 -8.79 -6.52
C ARG A 34 -4.23 -8.66 -6.64
N CYS A 35 -4.70 -7.78 -7.51
CA CYS A 35 -6.12 -7.56 -7.78
C CYS A 35 -6.74 -8.75 -8.50
N GLU A 36 -6.01 -9.42 -9.39
CA GLU A 36 -6.50 -10.63 -10.07
C GLU A 36 -6.94 -11.69 -9.05
N ARG A 37 -6.11 -11.90 -8.02
CA ARG A 37 -6.43 -12.84 -6.93
C ARG A 37 -7.50 -12.29 -6.00
N ALA A 38 -7.43 -11.01 -5.66
CA ALA A 38 -8.36 -10.41 -4.70
C ALA A 38 -9.79 -10.33 -5.25
N THR A 39 -9.97 -9.94 -6.51
CA THR A 39 -11.29 -9.84 -7.14
C THR A 39 -11.92 -11.20 -7.36
N ALA A 40 -11.14 -12.20 -7.83
CA ALA A 40 -11.62 -13.58 -7.93
C ALA A 40 -12.12 -14.13 -6.59
N LEU A 41 -11.39 -13.83 -5.50
CA LEU A 41 -11.84 -14.22 -4.15
C LEU A 41 -13.13 -13.50 -3.74
N LEU A 42 -13.23 -12.18 -3.93
CA LEU A 42 -14.43 -11.42 -3.58
C LEU A 42 -15.67 -11.91 -4.34
N GLN A 43 -15.51 -12.22 -5.62
CA GLN A 43 -16.57 -12.85 -6.43
C GLN A 43 -16.98 -14.21 -5.86
N ALA A 44 -16.01 -15.06 -5.49
CA ALA A 44 -16.29 -16.35 -4.85
C ALA A 44 -16.98 -16.21 -3.48
N LEU A 45 -16.78 -15.09 -2.78
CA LEU A 45 -17.47 -14.74 -1.53
C LEU A 45 -18.87 -14.11 -1.74
N GLY A 46 -19.31 -13.96 -2.99
CA GLY A 46 -20.66 -13.51 -3.35
C GLY A 46 -20.79 -12.01 -3.62
N CYS A 47 -19.69 -11.27 -3.77
CA CYS A 47 -19.74 -9.89 -4.28
C CYS A 47 -20.10 -9.89 -5.77
N LYS A 48 -21.18 -9.17 -6.11
CA LYS A 48 -21.75 -9.17 -7.46
C LYS A 48 -21.05 -8.18 -8.40
N ASP A 49 -20.72 -6.99 -7.90
CA ASP A 49 -20.12 -5.91 -8.70
C ASP A 49 -18.67 -5.67 -8.27
N VAL A 50 -17.76 -6.46 -8.84
CA VAL A 50 -16.33 -6.39 -8.54
C VAL A 50 -15.57 -6.05 -9.81
N ALA A 51 -14.90 -4.91 -9.82
CA ALA A 51 -14.03 -4.43 -10.88
C ALA A 51 -12.59 -4.32 -10.39
N GLN A 52 -11.65 -4.32 -11.33
CA GLN A 52 -10.25 -4.02 -11.05
C GLN A 52 -9.66 -3.06 -12.08
N LEU A 53 -8.68 -2.27 -11.62
CA LEU A 53 -7.87 -1.43 -12.49
C LEU A 53 -6.91 -2.29 -13.31
N ARG A 54 -7.23 -2.50 -14.59
CA ARG A 54 -6.41 -3.34 -15.50
C ARG A 54 -4.99 -2.77 -15.65
N GLY A 55 -3.99 -3.57 -15.30
CA GLY A 55 -2.58 -3.14 -15.30
C GLY A 55 -2.17 -2.27 -14.09
N GLY A 56 -3.08 -2.05 -13.14
CA GLY A 56 -2.82 -1.32 -11.90
C GLY A 56 -2.53 0.16 -12.08
N ILE A 57 -2.04 0.76 -10.99
CA ILE A 57 -1.69 2.19 -10.93
C ILE A 57 -0.61 2.53 -11.97
N HIS A 58 0.31 1.61 -12.24
CA HIS A 58 1.38 1.84 -13.22
C HIS A 58 0.82 2.19 -14.61
N ARG A 59 -0.06 1.34 -15.14
CA ARG A 59 -0.69 1.57 -16.45
C ARG A 59 -1.64 2.78 -16.43
N TYR A 60 -2.26 3.06 -15.28
CA TYR A 60 -3.07 4.26 -15.11
C TYR A 60 -2.23 5.54 -15.28
N LEU A 61 -1.05 5.60 -14.66
CA LEU A 61 -0.16 6.76 -14.79
C LEU A 61 0.45 6.91 -16.19
N GLU A 62 0.60 5.82 -16.95
CA GLU A 62 0.96 5.89 -18.37
C GLU A 62 -0.16 6.52 -19.22
N ALA A 63 -1.42 6.20 -18.93
CA ALA A 63 -2.58 6.75 -19.63
C ALA A 63 -2.91 8.19 -19.19
N PHE A 64 -2.57 8.57 -17.96
CA PHE A 64 -2.79 9.88 -17.39
C PHE A 64 -1.49 10.48 -16.83
N PRO A 65 -0.60 11.03 -17.69
CA PRO A 65 0.71 11.54 -17.26
C PRO A 65 0.64 12.70 -16.25
N GLY A 66 -0.48 13.45 -16.23
CA GLY A 66 -0.78 14.49 -15.24
C GLY A 66 -1.36 13.95 -13.92
N GLY A 67 -1.37 12.64 -13.70
CA GLY A 67 -1.81 12.00 -12.47
C GLY A 67 -3.29 11.69 -12.38
N GLY A 68 -4.17 12.41 -13.10
CA GLY A 68 -5.60 12.15 -13.09
C GLY A 68 -6.18 12.19 -11.68
N LEU A 69 -6.72 11.06 -11.20
CA LEU A 69 -7.25 10.89 -9.83
C LEU A 69 -6.21 10.37 -8.83
N PHE A 70 -4.98 10.08 -9.27
CA PHE A 70 -3.93 9.55 -8.41
C PHE A 70 -3.17 10.70 -7.72
N GLU A 71 -3.11 10.68 -6.38
CA GLU A 71 -2.30 11.59 -5.59
C GLU A 71 -1.03 10.90 -5.06
N GLY A 72 0.09 11.63 -5.04
CA GLY A 72 1.37 11.14 -4.52
C GLY A 72 2.20 10.36 -5.52
N ARG A 73 2.94 9.38 -5.00
CA ARG A 73 3.90 8.55 -5.76
C ARG A 73 3.49 7.08 -5.66
N ASN A 74 3.51 6.38 -6.78
CA ASN A 74 3.25 4.94 -6.85
C ASN A 74 4.54 4.17 -6.52
N LEU A 75 4.57 3.53 -5.34
CA LEU A 75 5.69 2.67 -4.94
C LEU A 75 5.88 1.51 -5.93
N VAL A 76 7.11 1.34 -6.43
CA VAL A 76 7.50 0.23 -7.32
C VAL A 76 8.66 -0.56 -6.72
N PHE A 77 8.72 -1.86 -7.04
CA PHE A 77 9.64 -2.81 -6.42
C PHE A 77 10.91 -3.04 -7.24
N ASP A 78 11.47 -1.95 -7.79
CA ASP A 78 12.71 -1.96 -8.55
C ASP A 78 13.56 -0.72 -8.21
N LYS A 79 14.65 -0.48 -8.96
CA LYS A 79 15.61 0.60 -8.70
C LYS A 79 15.01 2.00 -8.78
N ARG A 80 13.85 2.18 -9.41
CA ARG A 80 13.17 3.48 -9.50
C ARG A 80 12.52 3.88 -8.18
N GLU A 81 12.25 2.91 -7.30
CA GLU A 81 11.61 3.03 -5.98
C GLU A 81 10.16 3.52 -6.02
N SER A 82 9.85 4.53 -6.82
CA SER A 82 8.48 4.96 -7.09
C SER A 82 8.36 5.65 -8.45
N LEU A 83 7.13 5.77 -8.92
CA LEU A 83 6.75 6.53 -10.11
C LEU A 83 5.78 7.64 -9.70
N ALA A 84 5.94 8.82 -10.27
CA ALA A 84 5.06 9.95 -10.01
C ALA A 84 4.63 10.59 -11.33
N PRO A 85 3.45 11.22 -11.38
CA PRO A 85 3.15 12.22 -12.40
C PRO A 85 4.20 13.33 -12.46
N ALA A 86 4.27 14.06 -13.57
CA ALA A 86 5.22 15.18 -13.72
C ALA A 86 5.05 16.25 -12.63
N GLU A 87 3.80 16.54 -12.28
CA GLU A 87 3.44 17.35 -11.12
C GLU A 87 2.56 16.49 -10.20
N TYR A 88 2.93 16.41 -8.93
CA TYR A 88 2.15 15.64 -7.96
C TYR A 88 2.14 16.33 -6.61
N LYS A 89 1.08 16.06 -5.85
CA LYS A 89 0.96 16.49 -4.47
C LYS A 89 1.60 15.45 -3.55
N MET A 90 2.56 15.87 -2.73
CA MET A 90 3.14 15.02 -1.69
C MET A 90 2.07 14.71 -0.64
N VAL A 91 1.76 13.41 -0.49
CA VAL A 91 0.78 12.90 0.50
C VAL A 91 1.44 12.23 1.70
N GLY A 92 2.72 11.91 1.59
CA GLY A 92 3.50 11.28 2.64
C GLY A 92 3.99 12.26 3.69
N LYS A 93 4.27 11.74 4.88
CA LYS A 93 4.94 12.46 5.97
C LYS A 93 5.94 11.55 6.65
N CYS A 94 6.96 12.12 7.26
CA CYS A 94 7.88 11.40 8.13
C CYS A 94 7.09 10.78 9.29
N ASP A 95 7.28 9.48 9.52
CA ASP A 95 6.65 8.72 10.59
C ASP A 95 7.13 9.16 11.99
N LEU A 96 8.24 9.92 12.09
CA LEU A 96 8.81 10.39 13.36
C LEU A 96 8.42 11.84 13.69
N CYS A 97 8.69 12.80 12.79
CA CYS A 97 8.43 14.22 13.08
C CYS A 97 7.22 14.80 12.33
N GLY A 98 6.59 14.05 11.43
CA GLY A 98 5.40 14.48 10.71
C GLY A 98 5.63 15.49 9.57
N GLN A 99 6.88 15.89 9.30
CA GLN A 99 7.17 16.78 8.17
C GLN A 99 6.87 16.12 6.82
N PRO A 100 6.48 16.87 5.76
CA PRO A 100 6.20 16.31 4.44
C PRO A 100 7.39 15.50 3.90
N TYR A 101 7.17 14.22 3.60
CA TYR A 101 8.20 13.32 3.07
C TYR A 101 7.58 12.05 2.48
N ASP A 102 8.02 11.63 1.29
CA ASP A 102 7.42 10.47 0.59
C ASP A 102 8.43 9.56 -0.11
N SER A 103 9.72 9.70 0.21
CA SER A 103 10.79 8.88 -0.36
C SER A 103 11.09 7.69 0.53
N PHE A 104 11.30 6.52 -0.08
CA PHE A 104 11.79 5.31 0.60
C PHE A 104 13.25 5.00 0.26
N ALA A 105 14.01 5.98 -0.24
CA ALA A 105 15.39 5.81 -0.71
C ALA A 105 16.31 5.21 0.35
N SER A 106 16.19 5.69 1.59
CA SER A 106 16.97 5.24 2.74
C SER A 106 16.56 3.83 3.21
N LYS A 107 15.47 3.28 2.66
CA LYS A 107 14.97 1.92 2.92
C LYS A 107 14.83 1.61 4.40
N CYS A 108 14.51 2.63 5.20
CA CYS A 108 14.25 2.53 6.62
C CYS A 108 13.13 1.51 6.85
N ARG A 109 13.33 0.63 7.85
CA ARG A 109 12.41 -0.48 8.12
C ARG A 109 12.09 -0.55 9.59
N CYS A 110 10.85 -0.93 9.86
CA CYS A 110 10.44 -1.31 11.20
C CYS A 110 11.31 -2.47 11.72
N VAL A 111 11.82 -2.36 12.94
CA VAL A 111 12.66 -3.42 13.55
C VAL A 111 11.90 -4.71 13.83
N HIS A 112 10.59 -4.65 14.05
CA HIS A 112 9.78 -5.83 14.36
C HIS A 112 9.23 -6.53 13.11
N CYS A 113 8.56 -5.79 12.21
CA CYS A 113 7.86 -6.40 11.07
C CYS A 113 8.52 -6.12 9.71
N ARG A 114 9.63 -5.38 9.68
CA ARG A 114 10.44 -5.09 8.47
C ARG A 114 9.73 -4.35 7.34
N VAL A 115 8.49 -3.88 7.56
CA VAL A 115 7.81 -2.98 6.62
C VAL A 115 8.61 -1.70 6.47
N LEU A 116 8.54 -1.10 5.28
CA LEU A 116 9.16 0.19 5.03
C LEU A 116 8.48 1.27 5.86
N VAL A 117 9.26 2.22 6.35
CA VAL A 117 8.81 3.42 7.07
C VAL A 117 9.34 4.66 6.37
N LEU A 118 8.56 5.73 6.37
CA LEU A 118 8.95 7.02 5.81
C LEU A 118 9.71 7.78 6.89
N VAL A 119 11.02 7.90 6.72
CA VAL A 119 11.89 8.64 7.64
C VAL A 119 12.64 9.66 6.81
N CYS A 120 12.44 10.94 7.12
CA CYS A 120 13.16 12.00 6.44
C CYS A 120 14.64 12.07 6.89
N PRO A 121 15.53 12.70 6.10
CA PRO A 121 16.97 12.72 6.40
C PRO A 121 17.33 13.29 7.77
N GLU A 122 16.53 14.20 8.32
CA GLU A 122 16.77 14.78 9.66
C GLU A 122 16.44 13.82 10.80
N CYS A 123 15.59 12.83 10.56
CA CYS A 123 15.21 11.81 11.54
C CYS A 123 15.86 10.45 11.27
N GLU A 124 16.68 10.35 10.22
CA GLU A 124 17.45 9.14 9.95
C GLU A 124 18.51 8.97 11.05
N ASP A 125 18.45 7.82 11.70
CA ASP A 125 19.43 7.35 12.66
C ASP A 125 20.10 6.08 12.09
N PRO A 126 21.40 6.13 11.78
CA PRO A 126 22.15 4.97 11.28
C PRO A 126 22.17 3.78 12.25
N ASP A 127 22.12 4.07 13.55
CA ASP A 127 22.18 3.08 14.63
C ASP A 127 20.79 2.80 15.24
N GLY A 128 19.80 3.60 14.85
CA GLY A 128 18.45 3.61 15.40
C GLY A 128 17.51 2.58 14.79
N GLY A 129 16.60 2.08 15.62
CA GLY A 129 15.50 1.21 15.23
C GLY A 129 14.20 1.97 15.01
N TYR A 130 13.58 1.84 13.84
CA TYR A 130 12.28 2.47 13.57
C TYR A 130 11.12 1.56 13.95
N LEU A 131 9.97 2.17 14.25
CA LEU A 131 8.69 1.49 14.42
C LEU A 131 7.68 2.01 13.40
N CYS A 132 6.96 1.12 12.72
CA CYS A 132 5.90 1.54 11.79
C CYS A 132 4.60 1.96 12.48
N SER A 133 4.45 1.64 13.76
CA SER A 133 3.32 2.02 14.62
C SER A 133 3.66 1.66 16.07
N GLU A 134 3.08 2.37 17.03
CA GLU A 134 3.28 2.09 18.46
C GLU A 134 2.84 0.67 18.85
N GLN A 135 1.80 0.14 18.20
CA GLN A 135 1.29 -1.21 18.48
C GLN A 135 2.07 -2.31 17.74
N CYS A 136 3.05 -1.98 16.90
CA CYS A 136 3.76 -2.98 16.09
C CYS A 136 4.42 -4.10 16.90
N PRO A 137 5.05 -3.86 18.08
CA PRO A 137 5.63 -4.93 18.89
C PRO A 137 4.59 -5.94 19.38
N ALA A 138 3.37 -5.49 19.66
CA ALA A 138 2.28 -6.33 20.18
C ALA A 138 1.53 -7.12 19.08
N LEU A 139 1.56 -6.64 17.84
CA LEU A 139 0.81 -7.22 16.71
C LEU A 139 1.46 -8.49 16.11
N GLY A 140 2.49 -9.04 16.76
CA GLY A 140 3.11 -10.30 16.34
C GLY A 140 3.68 -10.23 14.93
N GLY A 141 4.69 -9.40 14.71
CA GLY A 141 5.53 -9.58 13.51
C GLY A 141 6.18 -10.95 13.60
N ARG A 142 5.94 -11.84 12.64
CA ARG A 142 6.76 -13.06 12.55
C ARG A 142 8.21 -12.60 12.35
N PRO A 143 9.13 -12.85 13.32
CA PRO A 143 10.54 -12.69 13.01
C PRO A 143 10.85 -13.59 11.81
N LYS A 144 11.74 -13.11 10.94
CA LYS A 144 12.17 -13.86 9.75
C LYS A 144 12.60 -15.27 10.10
#